data_AF-A0A931B7R2-F1
#
_entry.id   AF-A0A931B7R2-F1
#
_cell.length_a   1.000
_cell.length_b   1.000
_cell.length_c   1.000
_cell.angle_alpha   90.00
_cell.angle_beta   90.00
_cell.angle_gamma   90.00
#
_symmetry.space_group_name_H-M   'P 1'
#
loop_
_entity.id
_entity.type
_entity.pdbx_description
1 polymer ?
#
loop_
_entity_poly.entity_id
_entity_poly.type
_entity_poly.pdbx_seq_one_letter_code
_entity_poly.pdbx_strand_id
1 'polypeptide(L)'
;MTVRFLDTPDHGVIVETDPADDRRDHWDFLLERYGLQQDPTRRSRWTFPAWMPRDHQHKLAGPLASTIAEAGDEVVLDLDLGHPVEPARPSAFEAAPSATRVQVTQGVTGAVHADHDGPDAGLARAVLISCGFRPAGQAVRLIRVDGEEEHYAAKAVRALREAGFTVTAEPHLDPEQDFSEDDQQWADYPMPWLSREEVLKVSAKAQEIFEDIRSGRLLVHAHAFDGDTPVAVATYVGGDTVVLHGSDHLRQEIDRNSDPLPALAAFAQHYGATLRPGPAPHTMTEHLVCLDQTARLADQATPQPSSNHVAPTRTTPGERRPGR
;
A
#
# COMPACT_ATOMS: atom_id res chain seq x y z
N MET A 1 -25.32 3.61 5.74
CA MET A 1 -24.51 3.18 6.90
C MET A 1 -23.04 3.19 6.52
N THR A 2 -22.17 3.67 7.42
CA THR A 2 -20.73 3.42 7.30
C THR A 2 -20.36 2.27 8.22
N VAL A 3 -19.73 1.23 7.66
CA VAL A 3 -19.20 0.09 8.42
C VAL A 3 -17.69 0.09 8.31
N ARG A 4 -17.01 0.17 9.45
CA ARG A 4 -15.55 0.25 9.52
C ARG A 4 -14.97 -1.05 10.04
N PHE A 5 -14.05 -1.65 9.30
CA PHE A 5 -13.26 -2.78 9.77
C PHE A 5 -11.93 -2.23 10.26
N LEU A 6 -11.57 -2.49 11.52
CA LEU A 6 -10.36 -2.01 12.14
C LEU A 6 -9.57 -3.22 12.62
N ASP A 7 -8.33 -3.40 12.18
CA ASP A 7 -7.49 -4.44 12.78
C ASP A 7 -6.73 -3.88 13.98
N THR A 8 -6.94 -4.50 15.15
CA THR A 8 -6.33 -4.07 16.41
C THR A 8 -5.44 -5.15 17.00
N PRO A 9 -4.27 -4.81 17.58
CA PRO A 9 -3.37 -5.80 18.17
C PRO A 9 -4.02 -6.67 19.25
N ASP A 10 -4.93 -6.08 20.03
CA ASP A 10 -5.51 -6.73 21.21
C ASP A 10 -6.83 -7.47 20.93
N HIS A 11 -7.54 -7.12 19.85
CA HIS A 11 -8.89 -7.65 19.59
C HIS A 11 -9.07 -8.24 18.18
N GLY A 12 -8.01 -8.23 17.34
CA GLY A 12 -8.09 -8.63 15.94
C GLY A 12 -8.99 -7.67 15.14
N VAL A 13 -9.72 -8.20 14.17
CA VAL A 13 -10.63 -7.41 13.34
C VAL A 13 -11.87 -7.03 14.12
N ILE A 14 -12.04 -5.72 14.30
CA ILE A 14 -13.21 -5.07 14.88
C ILE A 14 -14.07 -4.52 13.74
N VAL A 15 -15.38 -4.67 13.83
CA VAL A 15 -16.33 -4.01 12.93
C VAL A 15 -17.10 -2.96 13.72
N GLU A 16 -16.97 -1.70 13.33
CA GLU A 16 -17.71 -0.58 13.90
C GLU A 16 -18.82 -0.12 12.94
N THR A 17 -20.01 0.06 13.49
CA THR A 17 -21.21 0.46 12.75
C THR A 17 -21.74 1.79 13.24
N ASP A 18 -22.31 2.60 12.35
CA ASP A 18 -23.00 3.83 12.75
C ASP A 18 -24.26 3.51 13.60
N PRO A 19 -24.40 4.04 14.83
CA PRO A 19 -25.53 3.74 15.70
C PRO A 19 -26.90 4.24 15.23
N ALA A 20 -27.00 5.06 14.17
CA ALA A 20 -28.22 5.77 13.78
C ALA A 20 -28.99 5.21 12.56
N ASP A 21 -28.68 4.01 12.06
CA ASP A 21 -29.32 3.44 10.85
C ASP A 21 -30.52 2.52 11.17
N ASP A 22 -31.65 2.72 10.49
CA ASP A 22 -32.90 1.94 10.62
C ASP A 22 -32.75 0.47 10.12
N ARG A 23 -31.66 0.15 9.41
CA ARG A 23 -31.37 -1.22 8.93
C ARG A 23 -30.55 -2.06 9.90
N ARG A 24 -30.38 -1.61 11.14
CA ARG A 24 -29.54 -2.28 12.15
C ARG A 24 -29.82 -3.77 12.34
N ASP A 25 -31.10 -4.16 12.42
CA ASP A 25 -31.48 -5.56 12.66
C ASP A 25 -31.02 -6.49 11.52
N HIS A 26 -30.93 -5.97 10.29
CA HIS A 26 -30.39 -6.71 9.14
C HIS A 26 -28.88 -6.96 9.29
N TRP A 27 -28.15 -5.97 9.81
CA TRP A 27 -26.71 -6.03 10.00
C TRP A 27 -26.30 -6.87 11.19
N ASP A 28 -27.03 -6.77 12.30
CA ASP A 28 -26.80 -7.61 13.48
C ASP A 28 -26.88 -9.09 13.08
N PHE A 29 -27.90 -9.47 12.30
CA PHE A 29 -28.03 -10.83 11.75
C PHE A 29 -26.87 -11.23 10.82
N LEU A 30 -26.44 -10.33 9.93
CA LEU A 30 -25.34 -10.63 9.01
C LEU A 30 -24.01 -10.80 9.75
N LEU A 31 -23.69 -9.91 10.69
CA LEU A 31 -22.45 -9.95 11.46
C LEU A 31 -22.39 -11.20 12.35
N GLU A 32 -23.52 -11.59 12.98
CA GLU A 32 -23.63 -12.85 13.72
C GLU A 32 -23.45 -14.08 12.82
N ARG A 33 -23.98 -14.06 11.59
CA ARG A 33 -23.81 -15.15 10.61
C ARG A 33 -22.35 -15.36 10.22
N TYR A 34 -21.56 -14.29 10.17
CA TYR A 34 -20.11 -14.35 9.98
C TYR A 34 -19.34 -14.64 11.26
N GLY A 35 -20.04 -14.88 12.38
CA GLY A 35 -19.48 -15.31 13.65
C GLY A 35 -18.98 -14.19 14.54
N LEU A 36 -19.24 -12.91 14.20
CA LEU A 36 -18.88 -11.79 15.04
C LEU A 36 -19.81 -11.71 16.26
N GLN A 37 -19.28 -11.21 17.36
CA GLN A 37 -19.98 -10.99 18.61
C GLN A 37 -20.06 -9.50 18.89
N GLN A 38 -21.25 -9.02 19.24
CA GLN A 38 -21.45 -7.63 19.62
C GLN A 38 -20.81 -7.36 20.99
N ASP A 39 -20.09 -6.25 21.12
CA ASP A 39 -19.54 -5.80 22.38
C ASP A 39 -20.70 -5.43 23.34
N PRO A 40 -20.80 -6.06 24.52
CA PRO A 40 -21.90 -5.83 25.46
C PRO A 40 -21.93 -4.40 26.02
N THR A 41 -20.81 -3.68 25.93
CA THR A 41 -20.65 -2.29 26.41
C THR A 41 -20.76 -1.27 25.28
N ARG A 42 -20.52 -1.67 24.03
CA ARG A 42 -20.58 -0.81 22.84
C ARG A 42 -21.35 -1.50 21.72
N ARG A 43 -22.66 -1.23 21.64
CA ARG A 43 -23.53 -1.84 20.60
C ARG A 43 -23.17 -1.50 19.15
N SER A 44 -22.32 -0.51 18.92
CA SER A 44 -21.79 -0.18 17.59
C SER A 44 -20.54 -0.99 17.24
N ARG A 45 -20.05 -1.85 18.13
CA ARG A 45 -18.80 -2.57 17.97
C ARG A 45 -19.04 -4.08 17.96
N TRP A 46 -18.36 -4.73 17.04
CA TRP A 46 -18.39 -6.16 16.82
C TRP A 46 -16.98 -6.70 16.73
N THR A 47 -16.73 -7.89 17.26
CA THR A 47 -15.42 -8.52 17.24
C THR A 47 -15.56 -9.99 16.90
N PHE A 48 -14.57 -10.57 16.22
CA PHE A 48 -14.50 -12.02 16.13
C PHE A 48 -14.26 -12.66 17.51
N PRO A 49 -14.68 -13.91 17.72
CA PRO A 49 -14.42 -14.60 18.98
C PRO A 49 -12.92 -14.76 19.20
N ALA A 50 -12.46 -14.60 20.45
CA ALA A 50 -11.03 -14.65 20.79
C ALA A 50 -10.33 -15.98 20.42
N TRP A 51 -11.09 -17.06 20.22
CA TRP A 51 -10.57 -18.35 19.77
C TRP A 51 -10.33 -18.44 18.26
N MET A 52 -10.85 -17.50 17.47
CA MET A 52 -10.74 -17.49 16.02
C MET A 52 -9.36 -16.94 15.60
N PRO A 53 -8.53 -17.71 14.87
CA PRO A 53 -7.22 -17.24 14.42
C PRO A 53 -7.32 -16.00 13.53
N ARG A 54 -6.38 -15.06 13.67
CA ARG A 54 -6.40 -13.77 12.96
C ARG A 54 -6.44 -13.91 11.44
N ASP A 55 -5.67 -14.84 10.87
CA ASP A 55 -5.70 -15.14 9.43
C ASP A 55 -7.09 -15.58 8.95
N HIS A 56 -7.86 -16.25 9.82
CA HIS A 56 -9.24 -16.63 9.53
C HIS A 56 -10.17 -15.41 9.60
N GLN A 57 -9.97 -14.52 10.58
CA GLN A 57 -10.70 -13.26 10.67
C GLN A 57 -10.51 -12.41 9.42
N HIS A 58 -9.26 -12.28 8.93
CA HIS A 58 -8.93 -11.56 7.69
C HIS A 58 -9.60 -12.19 6.47
N LYS A 59 -9.58 -13.52 6.35
CA LYS A 59 -10.26 -14.26 5.26
C LYS A 59 -11.77 -14.05 5.25
N LEU A 60 -12.38 -13.82 6.42
CA LEU A 60 -13.82 -13.55 6.53
C LEU A 60 -14.16 -12.06 6.38
N ALA A 61 -13.24 -11.16 6.71
CA ALA A 61 -13.45 -9.72 6.60
C ALA A 61 -13.68 -9.27 5.16
N GLY A 62 -12.95 -9.82 4.18
CA GLY A 62 -13.11 -9.50 2.75
C GLY A 62 -14.52 -9.82 2.22
N PRO A 63 -14.98 -11.08 2.27
CA PRO A 63 -16.33 -11.45 1.81
C PRO A 63 -17.45 -10.72 2.56
N LEU A 64 -17.28 -10.47 3.86
CA LEU A 64 -18.24 -9.70 4.64
C LEU A 64 -18.31 -8.24 4.18
N ALA A 65 -17.16 -7.60 3.96
CA ALA A 65 -17.08 -6.25 3.42
C ALA A 65 -17.71 -6.14 2.02
N SER A 66 -17.45 -7.10 1.13
CA SER A 66 -18.12 -7.17 -0.18
C SER A 66 -19.64 -7.28 -0.04
N THR A 67 -20.11 -8.15 0.86
CA THR A 67 -21.56 -8.32 1.11
C THR A 67 -22.22 -7.02 1.61
N ILE A 68 -21.52 -6.25 2.45
CA ILE A 68 -22.01 -4.96 2.97
C ILE A 68 -21.99 -3.90 1.87
N ALA A 69 -20.94 -3.84 1.06
CA ALA A 69 -20.85 -2.92 -0.06
C ALA A 69 -21.93 -3.18 -1.13
N GLU A 70 -22.22 -4.45 -1.44
CA GLU A 70 -23.26 -4.85 -2.40
C GLU A 70 -24.67 -4.43 -1.96
N ALA A 71 -24.91 -4.30 -0.65
CA ALA A 71 -26.16 -3.79 -0.10
C ALA A 71 -26.27 -2.25 -0.13
N GLY A 72 -25.30 -1.56 -0.73
CA GLY A 72 -25.27 -0.12 -0.92
C GLY A 72 -24.73 0.68 0.25
N ASP A 73 -23.99 0.03 1.16
CA ASP A 73 -23.40 0.67 2.32
C ASP A 73 -21.92 0.98 2.15
N GLU A 74 -21.49 2.06 2.81
CA GLU A 74 -20.10 2.50 2.76
C GLU A 74 -19.28 1.60 3.69
N VAL A 75 -18.28 0.92 3.12
CA VAL A 75 -17.37 0.07 3.88
C VAL A 75 -15.99 0.74 3.91
N VAL A 76 -15.49 0.99 5.11
CA VAL A 76 -14.12 1.45 5.34
C VAL A 76 -13.32 0.27 5.87
N LEU A 77 -12.35 -0.21 5.08
CA LEU A 77 -11.42 -1.24 5.51
C LEU A 77 -10.13 -0.58 6.03
N ASP A 78 -9.91 -0.65 7.33
CA ASP A 78 -8.73 -0.18 8.05
C ASP A 78 -8.06 -1.37 8.77
N LEU A 79 -7.78 -2.40 7.97
CA LEU A 79 -7.24 -3.67 8.46
C LEU A 79 -5.72 -3.64 8.72
N ASP A 80 -5.11 -2.45 8.75
CA ASP A 80 -3.66 -2.26 8.84
C ASP A 80 -3.19 -1.57 10.13
N LEU A 81 -4.10 -1.23 11.06
CA LEU A 81 -3.74 -0.56 12.34
C LEU A 81 -3.21 -1.50 13.43
N GLY A 82 -3.00 -2.76 13.10
CA GLY A 82 -2.53 -3.76 14.05
C GLY A 82 -1.51 -4.67 13.43
N HIS A 83 -0.38 -4.17 12.96
CA HIS A 83 0.80 -5.02 12.91
C HIS A 83 0.99 -5.66 14.30
N PRO A 84 0.89 -6.99 14.48
CA PRO A 84 1.87 -7.58 15.38
C PRO A 84 3.23 -7.17 14.80
N VAL A 85 4.24 -6.95 15.65
CA VAL A 85 5.61 -7.16 15.21
C VAL A 85 5.56 -8.44 14.38
N GLU A 86 5.71 -8.32 13.05
CA GLU A 86 5.71 -9.46 12.16
C GLU A 86 6.70 -10.40 12.81
N PRO A 87 6.29 -11.62 13.25
CA PRO A 87 7.16 -12.47 14.05
C PRO A 87 8.43 -12.55 13.25
N ALA A 88 9.53 -11.99 13.78
CA ALA A 88 10.73 -11.69 13.01
C ALA A 88 10.93 -12.84 12.05
N ARG A 89 10.62 -12.63 10.75
CA ARG A 89 10.67 -13.74 9.80
C ARG A 89 12.08 -14.26 9.99
N PRO A 90 12.27 -15.56 10.27
CA PRO A 90 13.60 -16.07 10.50
C PRO A 90 14.40 -15.59 9.31
N SER A 91 15.40 -14.74 9.59
CA SER A 91 16.32 -14.28 8.56
C SER A 91 16.65 -15.51 7.75
N ALA A 92 16.21 -15.56 6.49
CA ALA A 92 16.49 -16.71 5.63
C ALA A 92 18.02 -16.90 5.44
N PHE A 93 18.80 -15.97 6.00
CA PHE A 93 20.23 -15.92 6.04
C PHE A 93 20.71 -16.35 7.43
N GLU A 94 20.81 -17.66 7.64
CA GLU A 94 21.39 -18.31 8.83
C GLU A 94 22.94 -18.24 8.86
N ALA A 95 23.58 -17.73 7.81
CA ALA A 95 25.03 -17.60 7.71
C ALA A 95 25.42 -16.34 6.89
N ALA A 96 26.53 -15.69 7.26
CA ALA A 96 27.07 -14.54 6.53
C ALA A 96 27.28 -14.93 5.05
N PRO A 97 26.48 -14.38 4.12
CA PRO A 97 26.46 -14.90 2.77
C PRO A 97 27.68 -14.38 2.01
N SER A 98 28.37 -15.27 1.30
CA SER A 98 29.49 -14.91 0.40
C SER A 98 29.03 -14.15 -0.85
N ALA A 99 27.72 -14.04 -1.07
CA ALA A 99 27.09 -13.37 -2.20
C ALA A 99 25.81 -12.68 -1.73
N THR A 100 25.46 -11.55 -2.35
CA THR A 100 24.23 -10.83 -2.04
C THR A 100 23.00 -11.61 -2.52
N ARG A 101 22.04 -11.79 -1.63
CA ARG A 101 20.79 -12.51 -1.87
C ARG A 101 19.62 -11.55 -1.77
N VAL A 102 18.62 -11.75 -2.63
CA VAL A 102 17.36 -11.00 -2.62
C VAL A 102 16.20 -11.96 -2.60
N GLN A 103 15.24 -11.75 -1.70
CA GLN A 103 13.99 -12.47 -1.62
C GLN A 103 12.83 -11.54 -1.96
N VAL A 104 12.00 -11.91 -2.94
CA VAL A 104 10.86 -11.12 -3.43
C VAL A 104 9.55 -11.86 -3.13
N THR A 105 8.64 -11.26 -2.38
CA THR A 105 7.36 -11.87 -1.94
C THR A 105 6.22 -10.88 -2.00
N GLN A 106 4.99 -11.32 -2.27
CA GLN A 106 3.81 -10.48 -2.24
C GLN A 106 3.15 -10.51 -0.84
N GLY A 107 2.80 -9.34 -0.33
CA GLY A 107 2.02 -9.18 0.89
C GLY A 107 0.52 -9.30 0.63
N VAL A 108 -0.25 -9.38 1.72
CA VAL A 108 -1.73 -9.51 1.68
C VAL A 108 -2.46 -8.32 1.04
N THR A 109 -1.81 -7.16 0.97
CA THR A 109 -2.36 -5.94 0.33
C THR A 109 -2.02 -5.84 -1.16
N GLY A 110 -1.39 -6.86 -1.75
CA GLY A 110 -0.87 -6.83 -3.12
C GLY A 110 0.51 -6.17 -3.23
N ALA A 111 0.96 -5.45 -2.20
CA ALA A 111 2.29 -4.84 -2.16
C ALA A 111 3.40 -5.90 -2.21
N VAL A 112 4.42 -5.67 -3.04
CA VAL A 112 5.56 -6.59 -3.18
C VAL A 112 6.71 -6.12 -2.29
N HIS A 113 7.27 -7.05 -1.53
CA HIS A 113 8.41 -6.83 -0.65
C HIS A 113 9.67 -7.43 -1.27
N ALA A 114 10.81 -6.76 -1.09
CA ALA A 114 12.11 -7.30 -1.42
C ALA A 114 13.08 -7.13 -0.23
N ASP A 115 13.41 -8.26 0.39
CA ASP A 115 14.42 -8.38 1.43
C ASP A 115 15.77 -8.67 0.78
N HIS A 116 16.84 -8.08 1.30
CA HIS A 116 18.17 -8.24 0.73
C HIS A 116 19.23 -8.29 1.84
N ASP A 117 20.21 -9.18 1.68
CA ASP A 117 21.33 -9.34 2.60
C ASP A 117 22.62 -9.66 1.84
N GLY A 118 23.77 -9.26 2.40
CA GLY A 118 25.09 -9.53 1.86
C GLY A 118 25.92 -8.29 1.48
N PRO A 119 27.12 -8.51 0.94
CA PRO A 119 28.15 -7.47 0.78
C PRO A 119 27.76 -6.32 -0.18
N ASP A 120 26.89 -6.60 -1.16
CA ASP A 120 26.44 -5.65 -2.18
C ASP A 120 24.95 -5.26 -2.01
N ALA A 121 24.42 -5.37 -0.78
CA ALA A 121 23.04 -5.00 -0.43
C ALA A 121 22.66 -3.60 -0.93
N GLY A 122 23.59 -2.63 -0.86
CA GLY A 122 23.37 -1.27 -1.38
C GLY A 122 23.13 -1.21 -2.89
N LEU A 123 23.82 -2.06 -3.67
CA LEU A 123 23.62 -2.14 -5.13
C LEU A 123 22.30 -2.84 -5.47
N ALA A 124 21.97 -3.95 -4.79
CA ALA A 124 20.68 -4.61 -4.95
C ALA A 124 19.52 -3.64 -4.66
N ARG A 125 19.65 -2.84 -3.60
CA ARG A 125 18.69 -1.78 -3.25
C ARG A 125 18.58 -0.71 -4.33
N ALA A 126 19.69 -0.31 -4.96
CA ALA A 126 19.67 0.66 -6.05
C ALA A 126 18.95 0.12 -7.30
N VAL A 127 19.17 -1.15 -7.64
CA VAL A 127 18.43 -1.83 -8.73
C VAL A 127 16.93 -1.85 -8.43
N LEU A 128 16.54 -2.27 -7.23
CA LEU A 128 15.14 -2.29 -6.80
C LEU A 128 14.48 -0.90 -6.90
N ILE A 129 15.16 0.15 -6.42
CA ILE A 129 14.66 1.53 -6.51
C ILE A 129 14.46 1.97 -7.96
N SER A 130 15.39 1.59 -8.86
CA SER A 130 15.27 1.87 -10.30
C SER A 130 14.07 1.18 -10.95
N CYS A 131 13.62 0.06 -10.38
CA CYS A 131 12.43 -0.68 -10.81
C CYS A 131 11.13 -0.19 -10.16
N GLY A 132 11.18 0.87 -9.35
CA GLY A 132 9.99 1.47 -8.72
C GLY A 132 9.80 1.09 -7.26
N PHE A 133 10.62 0.20 -6.68
CA PHE A 133 10.56 -0.07 -5.25
C PHE A 133 10.97 1.17 -4.45
N ARG A 134 10.53 1.22 -3.20
CA ARG A 134 10.77 2.31 -2.27
C ARG A 134 11.26 1.76 -0.93
N PRO A 135 12.20 2.44 -0.25
CA PRO A 135 12.70 2.03 1.06
C PRO A 135 11.60 1.86 2.10
N ALA A 136 11.56 0.74 2.82
CA ALA A 136 10.65 0.47 3.93
C ALA A 136 11.44 -0.18 5.09
N GLY A 137 12.03 0.66 5.95
CA GLY A 137 12.98 0.20 6.96
C GLY A 137 14.23 -0.42 6.32
N GLN A 138 14.52 -1.69 6.67
CA GLN A 138 15.60 -2.49 6.09
C GLN A 138 15.21 -3.17 4.77
N ALA A 139 13.92 -3.29 4.48
CA ALA A 139 13.41 -3.84 3.22
C ALA A 139 13.19 -2.73 2.19
N VAL A 140 12.85 -3.13 0.96
CA VAL A 140 12.22 -2.24 -0.01
C VAL A 140 10.89 -2.83 -0.44
N ARG A 141 9.91 -1.97 -0.71
CA ARG A 141 8.54 -2.37 -1.04
C ARG A 141 8.06 -1.64 -2.30
N LEU A 142 7.24 -2.31 -3.09
CA LEU A 142 6.58 -1.83 -4.28
C LEU A 142 5.06 -1.88 -4.04
N ILE A 143 4.42 -0.72 -4.16
CA ILE A 143 2.97 -0.57 -4.16
C ILE A 143 2.64 0.55 -5.16
N ARG A 144 1.58 0.37 -5.95
CA ARG A 144 1.26 1.22 -7.09
C ARG A 144 -0.23 1.50 -7.13
N VAL A 145 -0.60 2.69 -7.60
CA VAL A 145 -2.01 3.03 -7.81
C VAL A 145 -2.59 2.37 -9.05
N ASP A 146 -1.71 1.87 -9.92
CA ASP A 146 -2.12 1.21 -11.16
C ASP A 146 -2.31 -0.31 -11.05
N GLY A 147 -2.00 -0.91 -9.90
CA GLY A 147 -2.17 -2.35 -9.66
C GLY A 147 -1.18 -3.24 -10.44
N GLU A 148 -0.11 -2.67 -10.99
CA GLU A 148 0.85 -3.39 -11.84
C GLU A 148 2.05 -3.97 -11.05
N GLU A 149 1.93 -4.18 -9.73
CA GLU A 149 3.02 -4.60 -8.86
C GLU A 149 3.74 -5.85 -9.36
N GLU A 150 3.00 -6.87 -9.83
CA GLU A 150 3.58 -8.13 -10.32
C GLU A 150 4.44 -7.91 -11.57
N HIS A 151 3.98 -7.11 -12.53
CA HIS A 151 4.76 -6.78 -13.73
C HIS A 151 6.07 -6.08 -13.37
N TYR A 152 6.00 -5.08 -12.49
CA TYR A 152 7.19 -4.34 -12.06
C TYR A 152 8.10 -5.16 -11.12
N ALA A 153 7.55 -6.10 -10.36
CA ALA A 153 8.31 -7.06 -9.56
C ALA A 153 9.08 -8.05 -10.46
N ALA A 154 8.42 -8.63 -11.47
CA ALA A 154 9.07 -9.52 -12.43
C ALA A 154 10.21 -8.81 -13.19
N LYS A 155 9.99 -7.55 -13.57
CA LYS A 155 11.04 -6.68 -14.13
C LYS A 155 12.21 -6.49 -13.17
N ALA A 156 11.95 -6.30 -11.88
CA ALA A 156 12.99 -6.17 -10.87
C ALA A 156 13.77 -7.47 -10.63
N VAL A 157 13.08 -8.61 -10.60
CA VAL A 157 13.71 -9.94 -10.49
C VAL A 157 14.68 -10.17 -11.65
N ARG A 158 14.25 -9.88 -12.88
CA ARG A 158 15.12 -9.98 -14.06
C ARG A 158 16.35 -9.08 -13.96
N ALA A 159 16.15 -7.80 -13.62
CA ALA A 159 17.25 -6.84 -13.49
C ALA A 159 18.26 -7.23 -12.39
N LEU A 160 17.79 -7.78 -11.27
CA LEU A 160 18.64 -8.26 -10.20
C LEU A 160 19.48 -9.48 -10.62
N ARG A 161 18.89 -10.42 -11.35
CA ARG A 161 19.62 -11.59 -11.89
C ARG A 161 20.66 -11.18 -12.93
N GLU A 162 20.30 -10.26 -13.83
CA GLU A 162 21.23 -9.68 -14.81
C GLU A 162 22.40 -8.94 -14.12
N ALA A 163 22.16 -8.33 -12.96
CA ALA A 163 23.19 -7.73 -12.12
C ALA A 163 24.04 -8.76 -11.33
N GLY A 164 23.76 -10.07 -11.45
CA GLY A 164 24.54 -11.15 -10.84
C GLY A 164 24.11 -11.52 -9.41
N PHE A 165 22.97 -11.03 -8.94
CA PHE A 165 22.46 -11.38 -7.61
C PHE A 165 21.78 -12.75 -7.59
N THR A 166 21.83 -13.40 -6.42
CA THR A 166 21.00 -14.59 -6.18
C THR A 166 19.61 -14.14 -5.77
N VAL A 167 18.60 -14.42 -6.60
CA VAL A 167 17.22 -13.94 -6.39
C VAL A 167 16.26 -15.11 -6.23
N THR A 168 15.54 -15.14 -5.11
CA THR A 168 14.40 -16.04 -4.88
C THR A 168 13.12 -15.20 -4.94
N ALA A 169 12.21 -15.53 -5.83
CA ALA A 169 10.91 -14.87 -5.93
C ALA A 169 9.78 -15.90 -5.79
N GLU A 170 8.61 -15.47 -5.32
CA GLU A 170 7.40 -16.27 -5.43
C GLU A 170 7.11 -16.60 -6.90
N PRO A 171 6.58 -17.79 -7.23
CA PRO A 171 6.49 -18.26 -8.62
C PRO A 171 5.77 -17.29 -9.55
N HIS A 172 4.67 -16.66 -9.10
CA HIS A 172 3.89 -15.71 -9.89
C HIS A 172 4.53 -14.33 -10.04
N LEU A 173 5.62 -14.05 -9.32
CA LEU A 173 6.44 -12.84 -9.48
C LEU A 173 7.72 -13.11 -10.28
N ASP A 174 7.98 -14.37 -10.62
CA ASP A 174 9.22 -14.82 -11.23
C ASP A 174 9.05 -15.03 -12.75
N PRO A 175 9.72 -14.21 -13.60
CA PRO A 175 9.61 -14.32 -15.06
C PRO A 175 10.17 -15.62 -15.66
N GLU A 176 10.83 -16.46 -14.86
CA GLU A 176 11.33 -17.78 -15.26
C GLU A 176 10.47 -18.94 -14.71
N GLN A 177 9.43 -18.65 -13.92
CA GLN A 177 8.51 -19.65 -13.36
C GLN A 177 7.08 -19.41 -13.87
N ASP A 178 6.17 -18.93 -13.01
CA ASP A 178 4.73 -18.86 -13.29
C ASP A 178 4.28 -17.45 -13.69
N PHE A 179 5.17 -16.45 -13.70
CA PHE A 179 4.81 -15.11 -14.19
C PHE A 179 4.63 -15.13 -15.72
N SER A 180 3.43 -14.76 -16.17
CA SER A 180 3.09 -14.60 -17.58
C SER A 180 2.33 -13.28 -17.78
N GLU A 181 2.81 -12.44 -18.70
CA GLU A 181 2.10 -11.21 -19.06
C GLU A 181 0.77 -11.50 -19.76
N ASP A 182 0.64 -12.66 -20.42
CA ASP A 182 -0.57 -13.09 -21.13
C ASP A 182 -1.69 -13.54 -20.16
N ASP A 183 -1.31 -13.97 -18.95
CA ASP A 183 -2.24 -14.39 -17.89
C ASP A 183 -2.74 -13.18 -17.08
N GLN A 184 -2.05 -12.04 -17.17
CA GLN A 184 -2.52 -10.77 -16.63
C GLN A 184 -3.53 -10.10 -17.58
N GLN A 185 -4.64 -10.79 -17.82
CA GLN A 185 -5.78 -10.20 -18.49
C GLN A 185 -6.58 -9.36 -17.51
N TRP A 186 -6.57 -8.06 -17.74
CA TRP A 186 -7.62 -7.19 -17.23
C TRP A 186 -8.87 -7.44 -18.07
N ALA A 187 -9.57 -8.55 -17.79
CA ALA A 187 -10.77 -8.95 -18.53
C ALA A 187 -11.84 -7.84 -18.57
N ASP A 188 -11.79 -6.93 -17.59
CA ASP A 188 -12.70 -5.79 -17.42
C ASP A 188 -12.00 -4.42 -17.53
N TYR A 189 -10.85 -4.32 -18.23
CA TYR A 189 -10.25 -3.01 -18.47
C TYR A 189 -11.21 -2.14 -19.29
N PRO A 190 -11.51 -0.89 -18.88
CA PRO A 190 -12.52 -0.06 -19.55
C PRO A 190 -12.13 0.37 -20.97
N MET A 191 -10.91 0.06 -21.39
CA MET A 191 -10.40 0.29 -22.75
C MET A 191 -10.01 -1.04 -23.40
N PRO A 192 -10.98 -1.91 -23.76
CA PRO A 192 -10.71 -3.26 -24.29
C PRO A 192 -10.05 -3.27 -25.68
N TRP A 193 -9.96 -2.10 -26.33
CA TRP A 193 -9.25 -1.94 -27.60
C TRP A 193 -7.75 -1.72 -27.45
N LEU A 194 -7.24 -1.55 -26.23
CA LEU A 194 -5.81 -1.40 -25.98
C LEU A 194 -5.11 -2.76 -25.89
N SER A 195 -3.92 -2.83 -26.46
CA SER A 195 -2.98 -3.93 -26.20
C SER A 195 -2.43 -3.87 -24.77
N ARG A 196 -1.88 -4.98 -24.27
CA ARG A 196 -1.25 -5.03 -22.94
C ARG A 196 -0.14 -3.98 -22.78
N GLU A 197 0.67 -3.77 -23.82
CA GLU A 197 1.72 -2.75 -23.82
C GLU A 197 1.13 -1.33 -23.71
N GLU A 198 0.02 -1.05 -24.38
CA GLU A 198 -0.67 0.24 -24.28
C GLU A 198 -1.32 0.43 -22.91
N VAL A 199 -1.91 -0.62 -22.33
CA VAL A 199 -2.42 -0.60 -20.95
C VAL A 199 -1.30 -0.24 -19.98
N LEU A 200 -0.14 -0.91 -20.07
CA LEU A 200 1.02 -0.61 -19.23
C LEU A 200 1.49 0.84 -19.39
N LYS A 201 1.44 1.40 -20.59
CA LYS A 201 1.79 2.81 -20.84
C LYS A 201 0.81 3.78 -20.18
N VAL A 202 -0.50 3.52 -20.32
CA VAL A 202 -1.55 4.36 -19.72
C VAL A 202 -1.49 4.27 -18.19
N SER A 203 -1.42 3.06 -17.64
CA SER A 203 -1.25 2.78 -16.22
C SER A 203 0.01 3.44 -15.64
N ALA A 204 1.16 3.33 -16.33
CA ALA A 204 2.39 3.99 -15.91
C ALA A 204 2.28 5.52 -15.90
N LYS A 205 1.55 6.10 -16.85
CA LYS A 205 1.30 7.55 -16.86
C LYS A 205 0.39 7.96 -15.71
N ALA A 206 -0.62 7.15 -15.38
CA ALA A 206 -1.49 7.38 -14.25
C ALA A 206 -0.71 7.34 -12.91
N GLN A 207 0.21 6.38 -12.76
CA GLN A 207 1.15 6.34 -11.63
C GLN A 207 2.01 7.61 -11.58
N GLU A 208 2.56 8.08 -12.70
CA GLU A 208 3.37 9.31 -12.73
C GLU A 208 2.56 10.53 -12.24
N ILE A 209 1.32 10.70 -12.72
CA ILE A 209 0.44 11.80 -12.29
C ILE A 209 0.17 11.71 -10.78
N PHE A 210 -0.11 10.51 -10.27
CA PHE A 210 -0.30 10.31 -8.83
C PHE A 210 0.95 10.71 -8.04
N GLU A 211 2.14 10.31 -8.48
CA GLU A 211 3.41 10.68 -7.85
C GLU A 211 3.69 12.19 -7.93
N ASP A 212 3.32 12.85 -9.03
CA ASP A 212 3.45 14.30 -9.18
C ASP A 212 2.53 15.04 -8.22
N ILE A 213 1.28 14.59 -8.06
CA ILE A 213 0.34 15.15 -7.07
C ILE A 213 0.90 14.95 -5.66
N ARG A 214 1.28 13.71 -5.34
CA ARG A 214 1.79 13.30 -4.02
C ARG A 214 3.07 14.05 -3.63
N SER A 215 3.97 14.30 -4.58
CA SER A 215 5.21 15.04 -4.35
C SER A 215 5.06 16.56 -4.38
N GLY A 216 3.86 17.07 -4.70
CA GLY A 216 3.59 18.49 -4.85
C GLY A 216 4.14 19.09 -6.14
N ARG A 217 4.64 18.28 -7.09
CA ARG A 217 5.03 18.74 -8.44
C ARG A 217 3.82 19.12 -9.28
N LEU A 218 2.66 18.52 -9.00
CA LEU A 218 1.38 18.86 -9.62
C LEU A 218 0.40 19.30 -8.54
N LEU A 219 0.10 20.60 -8.48
CA LEU A 219 -0.81 21.17 -7.50
C LEU A 219 -2.25 21.10 -7.99
N VAL A 220 -3.08 20.28 -7.34
CA VAL A 220 -4.52 20.21 -7.65
C VAL A 220 -5.25 21.36 -6.99
N HIS A 221 -5.87 22.22 -7.80
CA HIS A 221 -6.57 23.43 -7.32
C HIS A 221 -8.01 23.13 -6.92
N ALA A 222 -8.70 22.34 -7.75
CA ALA A 222 -10.08 21.96 -7.55
C ALA A 222 -10.40 20.66 -8.28
N HIS A 223 -11.42 19.98 -7.80
CA HIS A 223 -12.01 18.82 -8.44
C HIS A 223 -13.53 18.95 -8.55
N ALA A 224 -14.10 18.14 -9.41
CA ALA A 224 -15.53 17.89 -9.55
C ALA A 224 -15.73 16.42 -9.94
N PHE A 225 -16.96 16.06 -10.27
CA PHE A 225 -17.29 14.73 -10.77
C PHE A 225 -18.02 14.87 -12.11
N ASP A 226 -17.57 14.09 -13.10
CA ASP A 226 -18.26 13.83 -14.36
C ASP A 226 -18.91 12.44 -14.28
N GLY A 227 -20.20 12.41 -13.97
CA GLY A 227 -20.86 11.21 -13.45
C GLY A 227 -20.23 10.78 -12.12
N ASP A 228 -19.74 9.55 -12.06
CA ASP A 228 -19.02 9.00 -10.90
C ASP A 228 -17.49 9.14 -11.03
N THR A 229 -17.01 9.75 -12.12
CA THR A 229 -15.58 9.85 -12.39
C THR A 229 -15.03 11.18 -11.88
N PRO A 230 -13.97 11.20 -11.05
CA PRO A 230 -13.37 12.44 -10.61
C PRO A 230 -12.70 13.15 -11.79
N VAL A 231 -12.90 14.46 -11.86
CA VAL A 231 -12.20 15.38 -12.76
C VAL A 231 -11.54 16.46 -11.94
N ALA A 232 -10.35 16.91 -12.34
CA ALA A 232 -9.63 17.93 -11.57
C ALA A 232 -8.88 18.89 -12.47
N VAL A 233 -8.67 20.11 -11.99
CA VAL A 233 -7.75 21.07 -12.61
C VAL A 233 -6.54 21.24 -11.72
N ALA A 234 -5.37 21.06 -12.31
CA ALA A 234 -4.10 21.06 -11.60
C ALA A 234 -3.04 21.83 -12.36
N THR A 235 -1.98 22.28 -11.69
CA THR A 235 -0.87 22.99 -12.35
C THR A 235 0.46 22.44 -11.91
N TYR A 236 1.29 22.12 -12.89
CA TYR A 236 2.66 21.74 -12.65
C TYR A 236 3.43 22.92 -12.05
N VAL A 237 4.27 22.66 -11.06
CA VAL A 237 5.10 23.72 -10.44
C VAL A 237 5.98 24.36 -11.51
N GLY A 238 5.70 25.62 -11.84
CA GLY A 238 6.40 26.37 -12.89
C GLY A 238 6.07 25.95 -14.32
N GLY A 239 4.98 25.21 -14.53
CA GLY A 239 4.60 24.65 -15.83
C GLY A 239 3.12 24.83 -16.16
N ASP A 240 2.63 23.95 -17.03
CA ASP A 240 1.29 24.00 -17.59
C ASP A 240 0.20 23.66 -16.56
N THR A 241 -0.99 24.20 -16.80
CA THR A 241 -2.23 23.78 -16.16
C THR A 241 -2.87 22.67 -16.97
N VAL A 242 -3.28 21.60 -16.31
CA VAL A 242 -3.86 20.41 -16.92
C VAL A 242 -5.24 20.13 -16.34
N VAL A 243 -6.08 19.51 -17.15
CA VAL A 243 -7.33 18.89 -16.70
C VAL A 243 -7.12 17.39 -16.61
N LEU A 244 -7.35 16.85 -15.42
CA LEU A 244 -7.27 15.43 -15.11
C LEU A 244 -8.65 14.81 -15.15
N HIS A 245 -8.72 13.57 -15.61
CA HIS A 245 -9.92 12.74 -15.61
C HIS A 245 -9.58 11.33 -15.14
N GLY A 246 -10.40 10.77 -14.25
CA GLY A 246 -10.21 9.41 -13.71
C GLY A 246 -9.44 9.34 -12.40
N SER A 247 -9.41 8.14 -11.83
CA SER A 247 -8.67 7.76 -10.64
C SER A 247 -7.74 6.57 -10.93
N ASP A 248 -6.85 6.24 -10.00
CA ASP A 248 -6.05 5.01 -10.04
C ASP A 248 -5.28 4.84 -11.37
N HIS A 249 -5.30 3.63 -11.94
CA HIS A 249 -4.74 3.28 -13.25
C HIS A 249 -5.37 4.03 -14.45
N LEU A 250 -6.51 4.72 -14.25
CA LEU A 250 -7.25 5.40 -15.33
C LEU A 250 -7.03 6.91 -15.35
N ARG A 251 -6.29 7.46 -14.38
CA ARG A 251 -6.04 8.89 -14.32
C ARG A 251 -5.25 9.37 -15.52
N GLN A 252 -5.81 10.33 -16.26
CA GLN A 252 -5.24 10.86 -17.49
C GLN A 252 -5.31 12.38 -17.53
N GLU A 253 -4.38 13.00 -18.26
CA GLU A 253 -4.47 14.40 -18.68
C GLU A 253 -5.31 14.47 -19.97
N ILE A 254 -6.47 15.13 -19.91
CA ILE A 254 -7.39 15.25 -21.05
C ILE A 254 -7.33 16.62 -21.73
N ASP A 255 -6.77 17.62 -21.05
CA ASP A 255 -6.52 18.95 -21.59
C ASP A 255 -5.29 19.57 -20.94
N ARG A 256 -4.63 20.48 -21.65
CA ARG A 256 -3.41 21.16 -21.22
C ARG A 256 -3.36 22.59 -21.75
N ASN A 257 -3.06 23.53 -20.87
CA ASN A 257 -2.95 24.94 -21.18
C ASN A 257 -1.71 25.56 -20.51
N SER A 258 -0.98 26.37 -21.27
CA SER A 258 0.18 27.11 -20.75
C SER A 258 -0.20 28.35 -19.94
N ASP A 259 -1.44 28.86 -20.11
CA ASP A 259 -1.98 29.93 -19.29
C ASP A 259 -2.94 29.34 -18.23
N PRO A 260 -2.64 29.48 -16.92
CA PRO A 260 -3.47 28.93 -15.86
C PRO A 260 -4.85 29.60 -15.75
N LEU A 261 -4.96 30.89 -16.06
CA LEU A 261 -6.20 31.63 -15.82
C LEU A 261 -7.35 31.18 -16.72
N PRO A 262 -7.18 31.03 -18.06
CA PRO A 262 -8.21 30.50 -18.93
C PRO A 262 -8.62 29.06 -18.59
N ALA A 263 -7.67 28.20 -18.24
CA ALA A 263 -7.97 26.81 -17.88
C ALA A 263 -8.82 26.70 -16.62
N LEU A 264 -8.47 27.45 -15.57
CA LEU A 264 -9.26 27.52 -14.35
C LEU A 264 -10.66 28.09 -14.59
N ALA A 265 -10.76 29.15 -15.41
CA ALA A 265 -12.04 29.76 -15.77
C ALA A 265 -12.95 28.80 -16.56
N ALA A 266 -12.40 28.09 -17.54
CA ALA A 266 -13.12 27.11 -18.33
C ALA A 266 -13.61 25.93 -17.46
N PHE A 267 -12.74 25.43 -16.58
CA PHE A 267 -13.10 24.35 -15.65
C PHE A 267 -14.23 24.78 -14.70
N ALA A 268 -14.14 25.98 -14.11
CA ALA A 268 -15.17 26.51 -13.23
C ALA A 268 -16.49 26.78 -13.97
N GLN A 269 -16.45 27.22 -15.23
CA GLN A 269 -17.64 27.41 -16.05
C GLN A 269 -18.34 26.07 -16.35
N HIS A 270 -17.58 25.01 -16.60
CA HIS A 270 -18.11 23.71 -16.96
C HIS A 270 -18.67 22.94 -15.74
N TYR A 271 -17.97 22.95 -14.60
CA TYR A 271 -18.30 22.14 -13.43
C TYR A 271 -18.81 22.94 -12.20
N GLY A 272 -19.06 24.23 -12.33
CA GLY A 272 -19.21 25.17 -11.19
C GLY A 272 -20.22 24.78 -10.10
N ALA A 273 -21.25 23.98 -10.40
CA ALA A 273 -22.22 23.53 -9.42
C ALA A 273 -21.71 22.42 -8.49
N THR A 274 -20.74 21.61 -8.93
CA THR A 274 -20.18 20.45 -8.20
C THR A 274 -18.72 20.65 -7.80
N LEU A 275 -18.16 21.81 -8.11
CA LEU A 275 -16.76 22.16 -7.87
C LEU A 275 -16.42 22.19 -6.37
N ARG A 276 -15.35 21.49 -6.01
CA ARG A 276 -14.77 21.46 -4.66
C ARG A 276 -13.30 21.84 -4.72
N PRO A 277 -12.79 22.63 -3.76
CA PRO A 277 -11.37 22.96 -3.72
C PRO A 277 -10.50 21.74 -3.40
N GLY A 278 -9.27 21.74 -3.90
CA GLY A 278 -8.28 20.69 -3.65
C GLY A 278 -8.48 19.40 -4.46
N PRO A 279 -7.69 18.36 -4.19
CA PRO A 279 -7.82 17.06 -4.84
C PRO A 279 -9.12 16.35 -4.43
N ALA A 280 -9.58 15.44 -5.30
CA ALA A 280 -10.65 14.51 -4.94
C ALA A 280 -10.22 13.64 -3.75
N PRO A 281 -11.18 13.13 -2.95
CA PRO A 281 -10.88 12.09 -1.96
C PRO A 281 -10.11 10.94 -2.61
N HIS A 282 -9.12 10.42 -1.90
CA HIS A 282 -8.35 9.28 -2.37
C HIS A 282 -9.24 8.05 -2.51
N THR A 283 -8.95 7.24 -3.52
CA THR A 283 -9.51 5.89 -3.62
C THR A 283 -8.85 4.98 -2.59
N MET A 284 -9.39 3.77 -2.42
CA MET A 284 -8.78 2.78 -1.53
C MET A 284 -7.33 2.47 -1.93
N THR A 285 -7.07 2.27 -3.23
CA THR A 285 -5.72 1.99 -3.75
C THR A 285 -4.74 3.13 -3.47
N GLU A 286 -5.17 4.38 -3.71
CA GLU A 286 -4.38 5.56 -3.40
C GLU A 286 -4.11 5.71 -1.90
N HIS A 287 -5.11 5.42 -1.07
CA HIS A 287 -4.97 5.40 0.38
C HIS A 287 -3.91 4.38 0.82
N LEU A 288 -3.92 3.16 0.29
CA LEU A 288 -2.92 2.13 0.61
C LEU A 288 -1.49 2.59 0.26
N VAL A 289 -1.31 3.20 -0.92
CA VAL A 289 0.00 3.75 -1.32
C VAL A 289 0.46 4.87 -0.38
N CYS A 290 -0.45 5.75 0.05
CA CYS A 290 -0.17 6.84 0.99
C CYS A 290 0.14 6.34 2.42
N LEU A 291 -0.57 5.31 2.91
CA LEU A 291 -0.34 4.72 4.23
C LEU A 291 1.03 4.05 4.30
N ASP A 292 1.38 3.28 3.27
CA ASP A 292 2.71 2.66 3.14
C ASP A 292 3.83 3.70 3.21
N GLN A 293 3.64 4.88 2.60
CA GLN A 293 4.58 5.98 2.75
C GLN A 293 4.62 6.58 4.17
N THR A 294 3.46 6.76 4.79
CA THR A 294 3.39 7.36 6.13
C THR A 294 4.08 6.46 7.16
N ALA A 295 3.89 5.15 7.06
CA ALA A 295 4.62 4.16 7.84
C ALA A 295 6.15 4.28 7.64
N ARG A 296 6.62 4.43 6.39
CA ARG A 296 8.06 4.67 6.10
C ARG A 296 8.62 5.91 6.78
N LEU A 297 7.89 7.03 6.73
CA LEU A 297 8.36 8.28 7.33
C LEU A 297 8.43 8.17 8.86
N ALA A 298 7.51 7.44 9.47
CA ALA A 298 7.54 7.15 10.91
C ALA A 298 8.74 6.26 11.29
N ASP A 299 9.07 5.24 10.50
CA ASP A 299 10.23 4.38 10.73
C ASP A 299 11.56 5.14 10.64
N GLN A 300 11.68 6.08 9.69
CA GLN A 300 12.87 6.92 9.55
C GLN A 300 13.02 7.96 10.66
N ALA A 301 11.92 8.40 11.26
CA ALA A 301 11.92 9.39 12.33
C ALA A 301 12.22 8.80 13.73
N THR A 302 12.21 7.48 13.88
CA THR A 302 12.45 6.82 15.17
C THR A 302 13.96 6.63 15.39
N PRO A 303 14.60 7.33 16.35
CA PRO A 303 16.02 7.16 16.61
C PRO A 303 16.30 5.75 17.14
N GLN A 304 17.13 4.99 16.43
CA GLN A 304 17.62 3.71 16.96
C GLN A 304 18.36 3.95 18.27
N PRO A 305 18.05 3.21 19.35
CA PRO A 305 18.84 3.28 20.58
C PRO A 305 20.25 2.81 20.26
N SER A 306 21.20 3.74 20.30
CA SER A 306 22.62 3.45 20.11
C SER A 306 23.05 2.49 21.22
N SER A 307 23.31 1.23 20.87
CA SER A 307 23.92 0.25 21.77
C SER A 307 25.40 0.56 21.94
N ASN A 308 25.71 1.64 22.67
CA ASN A 308 27.00 1.85 23.30
C ASN A 308 26.90 1.34 24.74
N HIS A 309 26.84 0.02 24.91
CA HIS A 309 27.16 -0.57 26.20
C HIS A 309 28.59 -1.11 26.15
N VAL A 310 29.54 -0.23 26.49
CA VAL A 310 30.86 -0.64 26.96
C VAL A 310 30.62 -1.50 28.21
N ALA A 311 31.00 -2.77 28.13
CA ALA A 311 30.97 -3.69 29.26
C ALA A 311 31.99 -3.23 30.31
N PRO A 312 31.64 -3.13 31.61
CA PRO A 312 32.63 -2.94 32.65
C PRO A 312 33.43 -4.24 32.80
N THR A 313 34.74 -4.14 32.62
CA THR A 313 35.69 -5.22 32.83
C THR A 313 35.62 -5.67 34.29
N ARG A 314 35.21 -6.93 34.51
CA ARG A 314 35.33 -7.61 35.81
C ARG A 314 36.81 -7.81 36.13
N THR A 315 37.34 -7.05 37.07
CA THR A 315 38.60 -7.39 37.74
C THR A 315 38.31 -8.43 38.82
N THR A 316 38.65 -9.68 38.56
CA THR A 316 38.93 -10.67 39.61
C THR A 316 40.37 -10.48 40.08
N PRO A 317 40.60 -10.48 41.40
CA PRO A 317 41.87 -10.96 41.93
C PRO A 317 41.60 -12.17 42.83
N GLY A 318 41.86 -13.35 42.29
CA GLY A 318 42.13 -14.53 43.09
C GLY A 318 43.57 -14.52 43.58
N GLU A 319 43.71 -14.83 44.87
CA GLU A 319 44.71 -15.78 45.38
C GLU A 319 46.08 -15.24 45.88
N ARG A 320 46.13 -15.11 47.21
CA ARG A 320 47.18 -15.47 48.20
C ARG A 320 48.61 -15.76 47.67
N ARG A 321 49.64 -15.32 48.41
CA ARG A 321 50.29 -16.07 49.53
C ARG A 321 51.46 -15.26 50.17
N PRO A 322 52.26 -15.78 51.14
CA PRO A 322 52.48 -15.15 52.45
C PRO A 322 53.94 -14.67 52.69
N GLY A 323 54.19 -14.02 53.83
CA GLY A 323 55.52 -14.08 54.46
C GLY A 323 56.04 -12.79 55.08
N ARG A 324 56.21 -12.88 56.41
CA ARG A 324 57.04 -12.08 57.33
C ARG A 324 56.68 -10.61 57.57
#